data_AF-A0A662ALS5-F1
#
_entry.id   AF-A0A662ALS5-F1
#
_cell.length_a   1.000
_cell.length_b   1.000
_cell.length_c   1.000
_cell.angle_alpha   90.00
_cell.angle_beta   90.00
_cell.angle_gamma   90.00
#
_symmetry.space_group_name_H-M   'P 1'
#
loop_
_entity.id
_entity.type
_entity.pdbx_description
1 polymer ?
#
loop_
_entity_poly.entity_id
_entity_poly.type
_entity_poly.pdbx_seq_one_letter_code
_entity_poly.pdbx_strand_id
1 'polypeptide(L)'
;MFFIGTGTNGRLYRCLLSTDCDASGDFTNPYDSTQSYVESVDIDQVNGVLYALIDDSGEIVRCLTSTDCNTSGDFAVIDDLPGTLNKALIVDQNESILYIGSSDVYRSGGFKTSFYANASTSNFTVDSNTTLVAPPSLSISGHYTNNGDFTDNSGTINFNGSSAQTLSGDLNGTEDDLNHVVFSNSGTKTLGADYSSFRDFTINPGASVVGNIGRIYISGNYTQNGLFDDNGGRVNLSGSSAQTISGTMNTTSTDFSDLVMYGGGTKTFSNDVSATDYVFISAGTTVLAPSTGTFTIGGDYSNNGTFTAGSGTTTFNGTTLQTATGTMTGTSAFNNLELTNTATTTFSTPVSVTSHFVALQPNSVIVFADNATTTLNTARISGTAGNEIKIRSDVDGQASTLDVTGSYSFDFLDVQDSYGCPSGTITAYSSIEGTGNTCWSFPAVTSINSSVENHFYVGQATTTLDTITVTEGEGGGDITSSNNIRIAIDTATTSFKFDKDATLS
;
A
#
# COMPACT_ATOMS: atom_id res chain seq x y z
N MET A 1 42.89 -27.35 -23.61
CA MET A 1 42.75 -28.81 -23.39
C MET A 1 42.32 -29.44 -24.69
N PHE A 2 42.68 -30.70 -24.94
CA PHE A 2 42.28 -31.45 -26.13
C PHE A 2 41.44 -32.66 -25.71
N PHE A 3 40.37 -32.94 -26.43
CA PHE A 3 39.46 -34.04 -26.13
C PHE A 3 39.30 -34.95 -27.35
N ILE A 4 39.21 -36.26 -27.11
CA ILE A 4 39.00 -37.27 -28.14
C ILE A 4 37.88 -38.20 -27.69
N GLY A 5 36.87 -38.37 -28.53
CA GLY A 5 35.84 -39.39 -28.37
C GLY A 5 36.25 -40.73 -28.99
N THR A 6 35.84 -41.85 -28.39
CA THR A 6 36.09 -43.18 -28.97
C THR A 6 34.93 -43.69 -29.81
N GLY A 7 35.27 -44.47 -30.84
CA GLY A 7 34.33 -45.24 -31.64
C GLY A 7 33.91 -46.58 -30.99
N THR A 8 34.24 -46.82 -29.72
CA THR A 8 33.82 -48.00 -28.95
C THR A 8 33.75 -47.64 -27.47
N ASN A 9 32.67 -48.04 -26.79
CA ASN A 9 32.40 -47.81 -25.36
C ASN A 9 32.19 -46.33 -24.95
N GLY A 10 31.90 -45.42 -25.88
CA GLY A 10 31.46 -44.06 -25.55
C GLY A 10 32.38 -43.28 -24.60
N ARG A 11 33.70 -43.45 -24.74
CA ARG A 11 34.71 -42.85 -23.85
C ARG A 11 35.18 -41.51 -24.36
N LEU A 12 35.35 -40.59 -23.43
CA LEU A 12 35.97 -39.30 -23.70
C LEU A 12 37.36 -39.29 -23.05
N TYR A 13 38.39 -39.15 -23.87
CA TYR A 13 39.76 -38.93 -23.42
C TYR A 13 40.10 -37.45 -23.41
N ARG A 14 40.90 -37.05 -22.43
CA ARG A 14 41.38 -35.69 -22.23
C ARG A 14 42.90 -35.68 -22.24
N CYS A 15 43.48 -34.71 -22.93
CA CYS A 15 44.89 -34.38 -22.86
C CYS A 15 45.11 -32.89 -22.53
N LEU A 16 46.09 -32.62 -21.67
CA LEU A 16 46.56 -31.27 -21.42
C LEU A 16 47.54 -30.87 -22.53
N LEU A 17 47.29 -29.75 -23.22
CA LEU A 17 48.16 -29.30 -24.31
C LEU A 17 49.61 -29.04 -23.86
N SER A 18 49.86 -28.85 -22.56
CA SER A 18 51.20 -28.73 -21.99
C SER A 18 52.02 -30.03 -22.03
N THR A 19 51.39 -31.17 -22.29
CA THR A 19 52.08 -32.46 -22.43
C THR A 19 52.27 -32.86 -23.89
N ASP A 20 52.00 -31.94 -24.84
CA ASP A 20 52.07 -32.16 -26.30
C ASP A 20 51.14 -33.24 -26.89
N CYS A 21 50.48 -34.05 -26.04
CA CYS A 21 49.49 -35.07 -26.42
C CYS A 21 50.04 -36.13 -27.38
N ASP A 22 51.29 -36.55 -27.17
CA ASP A 22 52.03 -37.43 -28.08
C ASP A 22 52.35 -38.81 -27.49
N ALA A 23 52.08 -39.04 -26.19
CA ALA A 23 52.25 -40.31 -25.52
C ALA A 23 50.94 -40.84 -24.91
N SER A 24 50.81 -42.17 -24.78
CA SER A 24 49.61 -42.78 -24.19
C SER A 24 49.36 -42.36 -22.74
N GLY A 25 50.40 -41.94 -22.01
CA GLY A 25 50.30 -41.45 -20.64
C GLY A 25 49.72 -40.05 -20.51
N ASP A 26 49.64 -39.30 -21.61
CA ASP A 26 49.12 -37.93 -21.63
C ASP A 26 47.59 -37.87 -21.63
N PHE A 27 46.95 -39.00 -21.96
CA PHE A 27 45.51 -39.12 -22.08
C PHE A 27 44.90 -39.74 -20.82
N THR A 28 44.08 -38.96 -20.12
CA THR A 28 43.23 -39.47 -19.05
C THR A 28 41.82 -39.76 -19.59
N ASN A 29 41.11 -40.69 -18.96
CA ASN A 29 39.71 -41.01 -19.30
C ASN A 29 38.77 -40.40 -18.25
N PRO A 30 38.36 -39.13 -18.39
CA PRO A 30 37.48 -38.48 -17.42
C PRO A 30 36.02 -38.96 -17.48
N TYR A 31 35.56 -39.52 -18.59
CA TYR A 31 34.16 -39.93 -18.75
C TYR A 31 34.03 -41.25 -19.53
N ASP A 32 33.36 -42.23 -18.94
CA ASP A 32 33.11 -43.57 -19.49
C ASP A 32 31.60 -43.83 -19.47
N SER A 33 30.97 -43.74 -20.64
CA SER A 33 29.54 -44.06 -20.78
C SER A 33 29.32 -45.57 -20.89
N THR A 34 28.10 -46.02 -20.60
CA THR A 34 27.68 -47.39 -20.95
C THR A 34 27.36 -47.57 -22.43
N GLN A 35 27.36 -46.48 -23.21
CA GLN A 35 26.99 -46.46 -24.62
C GLN A 35 28.15 -46.75 -25.59
N SER A 36 27.85 -46.85 -26.89
CA SER A 36 28.78 -47.39 -27.88
C SER A 36 29.77 -46.37 -28.46
N TYR A 37 29.37 -45.11 -28.67
CA TYR A 37 30.15 -44.13 -29.45
C TYR A 37 30.11 -42.72 -28.86
N VAL A 38 31.17 -41.95 -29.08
CA VAL A 38 31.13 -40.48 -29.04
C VAL A 38 31.05 -39.99 -30.49
N GLU A 39 29.93 -39.39 -30.87
CA GLU A 39 29.63 -38.98 -32.25
C GLU A 39 30.24 -37.62 -32.60
N SER A 40 30.16 -36.67 -31.67
CA SER A 40 30.69 -35.32 -31.87
C SER A 40 31.10 -34.70 -30.55
N VAL A 41 32.10 -33.84 -30.58
CA VAL A 41 32.57 -33.07 -29.42
C VAL A 41 32.83 -31.66 -29.88
N ASP A 42 32.27 -30.68 -29.17
CA ASP A 42 32.51 -29.26 -29.44
C ASP A 42 32.59 -28.46 -28.13
N ILE A 43 33.24 -27.31 -28.18
CA ILE A 43 33.44 -26.44 -27.01
C ILE A 43 32.81 -25.09 -27.29
N ASP A 44 31.89 -24.68 -26.43
CA ASP A 44 31.48 -23.29 -26.31
C ASP A 44 32.61 -22.51 -25.63
N GLN A 45 33.36 -21.74 -26.41
CA GLN A 45 34.49 -20.97 -25.91
C GLN A 45 34.05 -19.71 -25.15
N VAL A 46 32.83 -19.23 -25.40
CA VAL A 46 32.27 -18.04 -24.76
C VAL A 46 31.83 -18.37 -23.33
N ASN A 47 31.07 -19.45 -23.18
CA ASN A 47 30.57 -19.89 -21.88
C ASN A 47 31.50 -20.90 -21.18
N GLY A 48 32.55 -21.35 -21.85
CA GLY A 48 33.52 -22.29 -21.31
C GLY A 48 32.91 -23.66 -21.02
N VAL A 49 32.06 -24.18 -21.91
CA VAL A 49 31.37 -25.47 -21.75
C VAL A 49 31.78 -26.43 -22.87
N LEU A 50 32.21 -27.63 -22.49
CA LEU A 50 32.42 -28.76 -23.39
C LEU A 50 31.11 -29.52 -23.56
N TYR A 51 30.73 -29.82 -24.79
CA TYR A 51 29.61 -30.69 -25.12
C TYR A 51 30.11 -31.90 -25.90
N ALA A 52 29.69 -33.10 -25.51
CA ALA A 52 29.93 -34.32 -26.25
C ALA A 52 28.60 -35.04 -26.50
N LEU A 53 28.34 -35.38 -27.76
CA LEU A 53 27.21 -36.19 -28.17
C LEU A 53 27.62 -37.66 -28.08
N ILE A 54 26.95 -38.39 -27.20
CA ILE A 54 27.17 -39.80 -26.90
C ILE A 54 26.01 -40.60 -27.50
N ASP A 55 26.34 -41.63 -28.26
CA ASP A 55 25.41 -42.59 -28.89
C ASP A 55 24.43 -42.06 -29.95
N ASP A 56 23.88 -43.01 -30.73
CA ASP A 56 22.78 -42.77 -31.68
C ASP A 56 21.43 -42.47 -31.00
N SER A 57 21.31 -42.74 -29.69
CA SER A 57 20.12 -42.48 -28.88
C SER A 57 19.94 -41.00 -28.46
N GLY A 58 20.95 -40.15 -28.66
CA GLY A 58 20.85 -38.71 -28.42
C GLY A 58 21.20 -38.24 -27.02
N GLU A 59 22.11 -38.92 -26.32
CA GLU A 59 22.63 -38.46 -25.05
C GLU A 59 23.64 -37.33 -25.29
N ILE A 60 23.46 -36.16 -24.69
CA ILE A 60 24.52 -35.12 -24.67
C ILE A 60 25.08 -35.04 -23.28
N VAL A 61 26.39 -35.09 -23.16
CA VAL A 61 27.08 -34.81 -21.90
C VAL A 61 27.75 -33.46 -21.98
N ARG A 62 27.66 -32.70 -20.90
CA ARG A 62 28.33 -31.40 -20.79
C ARG A 62 29.29 -31.37 -19.61
N CYS A 63 30.35 -30.60 -19.74
CA CYS A 63 31.25 -30.28 -18.64
C CYS A 63 31.66 -28.80 -18.69
N LEU A 64 31.69 -28.15 -17.53
CA LEU A 64 32.23 -26.79 -17.41
C LEU A 64 33.76 -26.85 -17.45
N THR A 65 34.40 -26.18 -18.40
CA THR A 65 35.86 -26.20 -18.55
C THR A 65 36.61 -25.66 -17.32
N SER A 66 35.94 -24.88 -16.46
CA SER A 66 36.47 -24.41 -15.17
C SER A 66 36.65 -25.51 -14.13
N THR A 67 35.99 -26.67 -14.27
CA THR A 67 36.22 -27.84 -13.42
C THR A 67 37.34 -28.73 -13.95
N ASP A 68 38.03 -28.29 -15.01
CA ASP A 68 39.03 -29.03 -15.78
C ASP A 68 38.50 -30.28 -16.51
N CYS A 69 37.25 -30.70 -16.31
CA CYS A 69 36.66 -31.88 -16.93
C CYS A 69 37.52 -33.14 -16.77
N ASN A 70 37.99 -33.39 -15.55
CA ASN A 70 39.04 -34.37 -15.26
C ASN A 70 38.52 -35.61 -14.50
N THR A 71 37.30 -35.58 -14.00
CA THR A 71 36.64 -36.70 -13.31
C THR A 71 35.21 -36.87 -13.78
N SER A 72 34.63 -38.06 -13.61
CA SER A 72 33.26 -38.37 -14.07
C SER A 72 32.21 -37.48 -13.42
N GLY A 73 32.47 -36.99 -12.20
CA GLY A 73 31.58 -36.07 -11.49
C GLY A 73 31.49 -34.65 -12.09
N ASP A 74 32.40 -34.29 -13.01
CA ASP A 74 32.35 -33.00 -13.71
C ASP A 74 31.34 -32.99 -14.85
N PHE A 75 30.89 -34.17 -15.29
CA PHE A 75 30.01 -34.34 -16.44
C PHE A 75 28.56 -34.50 -16.00
N ALA A 76 27.69 -33.74 -16.66
CA ALA A 76 26.25 -33.86 -16.51
C ALA A 76 25.63 -34.34 -17.82
N VAL A 77 24.74 -35.33 -17.72
CA VAL A 77 23.93 -35.81 -18.85
C VAL A 77 22.76 -34.86 -19.08
N ILE A 78 22.52 -34.52 -20.34
CA ILE A 78 21.39 -33.76 -20.84
C ILE A 78 20.53 -34.77 -21.62
N ASP A 79 19.48 -35.26 -20.96
CA ASP A 79 18.47 -36.12 -21.59
C ASP A 79 17.40 -35.24 -22.26
N ASP A 80 16.71 -35.80 -23.28
CA ASP A 80 15.55 -35.23 -24.01
C ASP A 80 15.82 -34.62 -25.41
N LEU A 81 16.55 -35.35 -26.28
CA LEU A 81 16.61 -34.99 -27.70
C LEU A 81 15.51 -35.66 -28.53
N PRO A 82 14.80 -34.91 -29.40
CA PRO A 82 13.97 -35.50 -30.43
C PRO A 82 14.84 -36.05 -31.55
N GLY A 83 14.85 -37.37 -31.75
CA GLY A 83 15.48 -37.99 -32.92
C GLY A 83 16.18 -39.31 -32.63
N THR A 84 16.26 -40.17 -33.64
CA THR A 84 17.15 -41.35 -33.64
C THR A 84 18.29 -41.07 -34.62
N LEU A 85 19.52 -41.47 -34.30
CA LEU A 85 20.73 -41.30 -35.13
C LEU A 85 21.31 -39.86 -35.19
N ASN A 86 21.57 -39.25 -34.03
CA ASN A 86 22.28 -37.97 -33.98
C ASN A 86 23.76 -38.15 -34.35
N LYS A 87 24.26 -37.37 -35.31
CA LYS A 87 25.61 -37.55 -35.92
C LYS A 87 26.53 -36.35 -35.81
N ALA A 88 25.99 -35.17 -35.56
CA ALA A 88 26.78 -33.95 -35.47
C ALA A 88 26.24 -33.06 -34.35
N LEU A 89 27.17 -32.43 -33.64
CA LEU A 89 26.89 -31.41 -32.64
C LEU A 89 27.83 -30.26 -32.95
N ILE A 90 27.28 -29.06 -33.12
CA ILE A 90 28.02 -27.82 -33.39
C ILE A 90 27.50 -26.73 -32.46
N VAL A 91 28.41 -25.97 -31.88
CA VAL A 91 28.11 -24.76 -31.11
C VAL A 91 28.36 -23.54 -31.99
N ASP A 92 27.32 -22.73 -32.21
CA ASP A 92 27.50 -21.38 -32.75
C ASP A 92 28.14 -20.51 -31.68
N GLN A 93 29.40 -20.13 -31.86
CA GLN A 93 30.16 -19.37 -30.86
C GLN A 93 29.63 -17.95 -30.64
N ASN A 94 28.81 -17.40 -31.55
CA ASN A 94 28.30 -16.02 -31.43
C ASN A 94 26.97 -15.95 -30.70
N GLU A 95 26.06 -16.87 -31.02
CA GLU A 95 24.75 -16.96 -30.38
C GLU A 95 24.77 -17.96 -29.19
N SER A 96 25.91 -18.62 -29.00
CA SER A 96 26.15 -19.79 -28.16
C SER A 96 25.29 -21.02 -28.54
N ILE A 97 24.42 -20.96 -29.56
CA ILE A 97 23.39 -21.97 -29.78
C ILE A 97 23.95 -23.34 -30.16
N LEU A 98 23.39 -24.40 -29.57
CA LEU A 98 23.69 -25.77 -29.92
C LEU A 98 22.82 -26.22 -31.11
N TYR A 99 23.47 -26.67 -32.17
CA TYR A 99 22.83 -27.33 -33.31
C TYR A 99 23.18 -28.81 -33.32
N ILE A 100 22.17 -29.65 -33.53
CA ILE A 100 22.30 -31.10 -33.56
C ILE A 100 21.80 -31.59 -34.90
N GLY A 101 22.67 -32.27 -35.64
CA GLY A 101 22.35 -32.87 -36.93
C GLY A 101 22.02 -34.34 -36.79
N SER A 102 20.85 -34.75 -37.27
CA SER A 102 20.43 -36.13 -37.50
C SER A 102 19.77 -36.25 -38.88
N SER A 103 18.60 -36.90 -38.99
CA SER A 103 17.75 -36.80 -40.18
C SER A 103 17.23 -35.37 -40.42
N ASP A 104 17.11 -34.59 -39.35
CA ASP A 104 16.76 -33.17 -39.34
C ASP A 104 17.85 -32.37 -38.59
N VAL A 105 17.76 -31.03 -38.65
CA VAL A 105 18.61 -30.15 -37.85
C VAL A 105 17.78 -29.60 -36.69
N TYR A 106 18.19 -29.94 -35.47
CA TYR A 106 17.61 -29.44 -34.24
C TYR A 106 18.43 -28.27 -33.70
N ARG A 107 17.76 -27.27 -33.14
CA ARG A 107 18.35 -26.07 -32.54
C ARG A 107 17.96 -26.01 -31.08
N SER A 108 18.90 -25.83 -30.16
CA SER A 108 18.58 -25.61 -28.75
C SER A 108 17.77 -24.31 -28.63
N GLY A 109 16.55 -24.42 -28.10
CA GLY A 109 15.69 -23.26 -27.86
C GLY A 109 16.18 -22.47 -26.66
N GLY A 110 17.00 -21.44 -26.90
CA GLY A 110 17.49 -20.49 -25.89
C GLY A 110 18.41 -21.14 -24.84
N PHE A 111 19.37 -20.38 -24.33
CA PHE A 111 20.14 -20.81 -23.18
C PHE A 111 19.26 -20.80 -21.94
N LYS A 112 18.93 -21.99 -21.41
CA LYS A 112 18.55 -22.10 -19.99
C LYS A 112 19.82 -22.06 -19.16
N THR A 113 20.25 -20.86 -18.79
CA THR A 113 21.27 -20.67 -17.76
C THR A 113 20.59 -20.84 -16.40
N SER A 114 21.09 -21.73 -15.56
CA SER A 114 20.62 -21.90 -14.18
C SER A 114 21.78 -21.70 -13.22
N PHE A 115 21.61 -20.83 -12.23
CA PHE A 115 22.58 -20.68 -11.15
C PHE A 115 22.16 -21.55 -9.96
N TYR A 116 23.00 -22.52 -9.59
CA TYR A 116 22.70 -23.44 -8.47
C TYR A 116 23.20 -22.94 -7.09
N ALA A 117 24.02 -21.88 -7.07
CA ALA A 117 24.58 -21.27 -5.87
C ALA A 117 24.31 -19.77 -5.87
N ASN A 118 24.39 -19.14 -4.68
CA ASN A 118 24.26 -17.69 -4.54
C ASN A 118 25.25 -16.98 -5.48
N ALA A 119 24.80 -15.91 -6.12
CA ALA A 119 25.59 -15.15 -7.07
C ALA A 119 25.56 -13.65 -6.75
N SER A 120 26.56 -12.93 -7.25
CA SER A 120 26.60 -11.47 -7.17
C SER A 120 27.18 -10.87 -8.44
N THR A 121 26.73 -9.65 -8.76
CA THR A 121 27.23 -8.90 -9.91
C THR A 121 27.16 -7.39 -9.66
N SER A 122 27.82 -6.65 -10.54
CA SER A 122 27.62 -5.20 -10.67
C SER A 122 26.33 -4.94 -11.44
N ASN A 123 26.39 -4.99 -12.77
CA ASN A 123 25.20 -4.91 -13.62
C ASN A 123 24.69 -6.32 -13.93
N PHE A 124 23.38 -6.42 -14.09
CA PHE A 124 22.70 -7.64 -14.47
C PHE A 124 21.78 -7.37 -15.65
N THR A 125 21.98 -8.09 -16.75
CA THR A 125 21.17 -7.98 -17.95
C THR A 125 20.77 -9.37 -18.39
N VAL A 126 19.46 -9.59 -18.56
CA VAL A 126 18.92 -10.73 -19.28
C VAL A 126 18.60 -10.25 -20.68
N ASP A 127 19.28 -10.81 -21.68
CA ASP A 127 19.05 -10.44 -23.07
C ASP A 127 17.75 -11.03 -23.60
N SER A 128 17.21 -10.38 -24.64
CA SER A 128 16.01 -10.87 -25.32
C SER A 128 16.15 -12.31 -25.80
N ASN A 129 15.09 -13.10 -25.68
CA ASN A 129 15.07 -14.53 -26.02
C ASN A 129 15.99 -15.43 -25.16
N THR A 130 16.42 -14.96 -23.99
CA THR A 130 17.10 -15.78 -22.98
C THR A 130 16.10 -16.17 -21.89
N THR A 131 16.15 -17.43 -21.43
CA THR A 131 15.45 -17.86 -20.21
C THR A 131 16.49 -18.05 -19.11
N LEU A 132 16.41 -17.28 -18.05
CA LEU A 132 17.31 -17.37 -16.92
C LEU A 132 16.59 -17.87 -15.68
N VAL A 133 17.14 -18.90 -15.04
CA VAL A 133 16.69 -19.34 -13.71
C VAL A 133 17.62 -18.75 -12.66
N ALA A 134 17.05 -17.92 -11.78
CA ALA A 134 17.76 -17.20 -10.75
C ALA A 134 18.37 -18.15 -9.70
N PRO A 135 19.50 -17.76 -9.08
CA PRO A 135 20.03 -18.46 -7.92
C PRO A 135 19.12 -18.31 -6.69
N PRO A 136 19.34 -19.11 -5.63
CA PRO A 136 18.67 -18.90 -4.35
C PRO A 136 18.84 -17.48 -3.79
N SER A 137 19.97 -16.83 -4.07
CA SER A 137 20.20 -15.41 -3.79
C SER A 137 21.06 -14.76 -4.87
N LEU A 138 20.58 -13.67 -5.45
CA LEU A 138 21.30 -12.83 -6.40
C LEU A 138 21.51 -11.44 -5.81
N SER A 139 22.76 -10.98 -5.69
CA SER A 139 23.06 -9.61 -5.26
C SER A 139 23.53 -8.75 -6.43
N ILE A 140 22.92 -7.59 -6.61
CA ILE A 140 23.16 -6.68 -7.73
C ILE A 140 23.50 -5.31 -7.17
N SER A 141 24.70 -4.81 -7.48
CA SER A 141 25.19 -3.52 -6.97
C SER A 141 25.06 -2.36 -7.98
N GLY A 142 24.79 -2.66 -9.25
CA GLY A 142 24.58 -1.76 -10.39
C GLY A 142 23.18 -1.92 -11.01
N HIS A 143 23.03 -1.68 -12.30
CA HIS A 143 21.70 -1.69 -12.95
C HIS A 143 21.18 -3.11 -13.20
N TYR A 144 19.85 -3.26 -13.19
CA TYR A 144 19.13 -4.48 -13.59
C TYR A 144 18.29 -4.19 -14.83
N THR A 145 18.38 -5.08 -15.81
CA THR A 145 17.60 -5.02 -17.04
C THR A 145 17.13 -6.44 -17.41
N ASN A 146 15.83 -6.66 -17.46
CA ASN A 146 15.26 -7.92 -17.97
C ASN A 146 14.59 -7.71 -19.32
N ASN A 147 15.22 -8.15 -20.41
CA ASN A 147 14.61 -8.15 -21.74
C ASN A 147 14.17 -9.55 -22.19
N GLY A 148 14.41 -10.57 -21.36
CA GLY A 148 14.10 -11.97 -21.63
C GLY A 148 13.08 -12.53 -20.64
N ASP A 149 13.16 -13.84 -20.41
CA ASP A 149 12.33 -14.60 -19.46
C ASP A 149 13.16 -14.88 -18.19
N PHE A 150 12.67 -14.45 -17.03
CA PHE A 150 13.39 -14.54 -15.76
C PHE A 150 12.61 -15.36 -14.73
N THR A 151 12.95 -16.63 -14.58
CA THR A 151 12.40 -17.49 -13.52
C THR A 151 13.12 -17.24 -12.19
N ASP A 152 12.44 -16.64 -11.22
CA ASP A 152 13.03 -16.30 -9.91
C ASP A 152 13.46 -17.48 -9.01
N ASN A 153 13.01 -18.70 -9.31
CA ASN A 153 13.29 -19.93 -8.56
C ASN A 153 12.98 -19.85 -7.05
N SER A 154 11.99 -19.05 -6.66
CA SER A 154 11.66 -18.71 -5.27
C SER A 154 12.83 -18.10 -4.49
N GLY A 155 13.85 -17.57 -5.17
CA GLY A 155 15.03 -16.97 -4.58
C GLY A 155 14.83 -15.53 -4.12
N THR A 156 15.89 -14.93 -3.60
CA THR A 156 15.96 -13.52 -3.19
C THR A 156 16.86 -12.71 -4.12
N ILE A 157 16.39 -11.55 -4.55
CA ILE A 157 17.19 -10.57 -5.29
C ILE A 157 17.46 -9.37 -4.39
N ASN A 158 18.75 -9.11 -4.16
CA ASN A 158 19.24 -8.04 -3.31
C ASN A 158 19.79 -6.90 -4.17
N PHE A 159 19.06 -5.78 -4.23
CA PHE A 159 19.57 -4.54 -4.81
C PHE A 159 20.35 -3.78 -3.74
N ASN A 160 21.68 -3.89 -3.79
CA ASN A 160 22.59 -3.48 -2.72
C ASN A 160 23.65 -2.45 -3.15
N GLY A 161 23.41 -1.70 -4.22
CA GLY A 161 24.32 -0.65 -4.65
C GLY A 161 24.38 0.53 -3.68
N SER A 162 25.57 1.10 -3.44
CA SER A 162 25.66 2.41 -2.77
C SER A 162 25.50 3.58 -3.74
N SER A 163 25.62 3.31 -5.06
CA SER A 163 25.28 4.23 -6.14
C SER A 163 23.84 3.99 -6.61
N ALA A 164 23.29 4.93 -7.38
CA ALA A 164 21.96 4.78 -7.97
C ALA A 164 21.88 3.50 -8.83
N GLN A 165 20.75 2.80 -8.72
CA GLN A 165 20.41 1.63 -9.53
C GLN A 165 19.09 1.88 -10.25
N THR A 166 18.99 1.34 -11.45
CA THR A 166 17.75 1.36 -12.23
C THR A 166 17.37 -0.08 -12.49
N LEU A 167 16.10 -0.41 -12.25
CA LEU A 167 15.49 -1.71 -12.55
C LEU A 167 14.59 -1.49 -13.75
N SER A 168 14.90 -2.13 -14.87
CA SER A 168 14.29 -1.87 -16.16
C SER A 168 13.96 -3.17 -16.89
N GLY A 169 13.17 -3.06 -17.96
CA GLY A 169 12.72 -4.21 -18.74
C GLY A 169 11.34 -4.69 -18.34
N ASP A 170 11.02 -5.94 -18.68
CA ASP A 170 9.77 -6.57 -18.24
C ASP A 170 9.91 -7.05 -16.79
N LEU A 171 9.07 -6.49 -15.92
CA LEU A 171 8.94 -6.86 -14.52
C LEU A 171 7.50 -7.27 -14.23
N ASN A 172 6.71 -7.60 -15.26
CA ASN A 172 5.28 -7.81 -15.16
C ASN A 172 4.90 -9.22 -15.63
N GLY A 173 4.61 -10.12 -14.70
CA GLY A 173 4.14 -11.46 -15.04
C GLY A 173 4.03 -12.35 -13.81
N THR A 174 3.65 -13.61 -14.03
CA THR A 174 3.79 -14.71 -13.06
C THR A 174 5.01 -15.58 -13.33
N GLU A 175 5.70 -15.31 -14.43
CA GLU A 175 6.94 -16.00 -14.83
C GLU A 175 8.12 -15.03 -14.73
N ASP A 176 7.90 -13.72 -14.99
CA ASP A 176 8.89 -12.64 -14.90
C ASP A 176 8.76 -11.76 -13.63
N ASP A 177 7.94 -12.17 -12.65
CA ASP A 177 7.95 -11.48 -11.36
C ASP A 177 9.23 -11.76 -10.57
N LEU A 178 9.60 -10.83 -9.71
CA LEU A 178 10.68 -11.05 -8.76
C LEU A 178 10.07 -11.57 -7.46
N ASN A 179 10.31 -12.85 -7.13
CA ASN A 179 9.80 -13.47 -5.91
C ASN A 179 10.12 -12.66 -4.63
N HIS A 180 11.35 -12.66 -4.12
CA HIS A 180 11.67 -11.86 -2.92
C HIS A 180 12.68 -10.78 -3.26
N VAL A 181 12.25 -9.52 -3.22
CA VAL A 181 13.13 -8.37 -3.46
C VAL A 181 13.49 -7.68 -2.16
N VAL A 182 14.78 -7.41 -1.99
CA VAL A 182 15.35 -6.67 -0.87
C VAL A 182 16.16 -5.48 -1.39
N PHE A 183 15.77 -4.28 -1.00
CA PHE A 183 16.51 -3.05 -1.27
C PHE A 183 17.34 -2.67 -0.05
N SER A 184 18.62 -2.35 -0.27
CA SER A 184 19.58 -2.02 0.77
C SER A 184 20.57 -0.96 0.29
N ASN A 185 21.34 -0.41 1.24
CA ASN A 185 22.34 0.64 1.04
C ASN A 185 21.76 1.95 0.49
N SER A 186 22.56 3.02 0.51
CA SER A 186 22.10 4.40 0.33
C SER A 186 21.81 4.81 -1.11
N GLY A 187 22.16 4.00 -2.11
CA GLY A 187 21.93 4.37 -3.49
C GLY A 187 20.43 4.33 -3.83
N THR A 188 19.90 5.33 -4.52
CA THR A 188 18.50 5.31 -4.97
C THR A 188 18.22 4.13 -5.91
N LYS A 189 17.10 3.44 -5.72
CA LYS A 189 16.65 2.30 -6.53
C LYS A 189 15.42 2.72 -7.30
N THR A 190 15.57 3.03 -8.59
CA THR A 190 14.47 3.47 -9.43
C THR A 190 13.84 2.27 -10.12
N LEU A 191 12.56 2.05 -9.87
CA LEU A 191 11.73 1.12 -10.64
C LEU A 191 11.41 1.82 -11.96
N GLY A 192 12.02 1.37 -13.06
CA GLY A 192 11.95 2.00 -14.37
C GLY A 192 10.92 1.40 -15.33
N ALA A 193 10.29 0.27 -14.96
CA ALA A 193 9.24 -0.35 -15.74
C ALA A 193 7.87 0.28 -15.40
N ASP A 194 6.99 0.42 -16.41
CA ASP A 194 5.63 0.95 -16.21
C ASP A 194 4.79 0.10 -15.24
N TYR A 195 5.11 -1.19 -15.17
CA TYR A 195 4.50 -2.18 -14.30
C TYR A 195 5.62 -2.99 -13.65
N SER A 196 5.55 -3.17 -12.33
CA SER A 196 6.48 -4.03 -11.60
C SER A 196 5.70 -4.96 -10.68
N SER A 197 5.98 -6.26 -10.75
CA SER A 197 5.37 -7.31 -9.93
C SER A 197 6.42 -7.96 -9.04
N PHE A 198 6.07 -8.07 -7.77
CA PHE A 198 6.87 -8.66 -6.73
C PHE A 198 6.01 -9.60 -5.91
N ARG A 199 6.60 -10.68 -5.39
CA ARG A 199 5.92 -11.41 -4.31
C ARG A 199 6.19 -10.71 -2.98
N ASP A 200 7.40 -10.78 -2.45
CA ASP A 200 7.80 -10.09 -1.23
C ASP A 200 8.64 -8.84 -1.55
N PHE A 201 8.30 -7.72 -0.91
CA PHE A 201 8.93 -6.42 -1.16
C PHE A 201 9.46 -5.82 0.13
N THR A 202 10.78 -5.79 0.29
CA THR A 202 11.45 -5.32 1.51
C THR A 202 12.38 -4.15 1.22
N ILE A 203 12.17 -3.03 1.89
CA ILE A 203 13.07 -1.88 1.90
C ILE A 203 13.75 -1.81 3.27
N ASN A 204 15.05 -2.05 3.31
CA ASN A 204 15.82 -1.98 4.55
C ASN A 204 16.09 -0.54 4.99
N PRO A 205 16.41 -0.32 6.28
CA PRO A 205 16.85 0.98 6.76
C PRO A 205 18.01 1.55 5.93
N GLY A 206 17.91 2.84 5.60
CA GLY A 206 18.91 3.55 4.79
C GLY A 206 18.80 3.33 3.28
N ALA A 207 17.91 2.44 2.81
CA ALA A 207 17.59 2.33 1.40
C ALA A 207 16.56 3.39 0.96
N SER A 208 16.62 3.75 -0.32
CA SER A 208 15.65 4.63 -0.98
C SER A 208 15.21 3.99 -2.28
N VAL A 209 13.91 3.75 -2.39
CA VAL A 209 13.26 3.25 -3.60
C VAL A 209 12.37 4.34 -4.16
N VAL A 210 12.43 4.53 -5.48
CA VAL A 210 11.56 5.45 -6.22
C VAL A 210 10.77 4.61 -7.22
N GLY A 211 9.45 4.58 -7.03
CA GLY A 211 8.51 4.00 -7.98
C GLY A 211 8.46 4.79 -9.28
N ASN A 212 7.89 4.18 -10.30
CA ASN A 212 7.45 4.89 -11.50
C ASN A 212 6.01 5.40 -11.30
N ILE A 213 5.55 6.31 -12.17
CA ILE A 213 4.16 6.80 -12.19
C ILE A 213 3.10 5.73 -12.51
N GLY A 214 3.50 4.48 -12.73
CA GLY A 214 2.63 3.38 -13.13
C GLY A 214 2.11 2.58 -11.94
N ARG A 215 2.21 1.24 -12.03
CA ARG A 215 1.63 0.35 -11.01
C ARG A 215 2.65 -0.65 -10.47
N ILE A 216 2.70 -0.75 -9.15
CA ILE A 216 3.46 -1.76 -8.43
C ILE A 216 2.49 -2.81 -7.91
N TYR A 217 2.78 -4.08 -8.13
CA TYR A 217 2.01 -5.22 -7.67
C TYR A 217 2.83 -6.02 -6.66
N ILE A 218 2.23 -6.32 -5.53
CA ILE A 218 2.86 -7.02 -4.42
C ILE A 218 1.92 -8.13 -3.98
N SER A 219 2.29 -9.39 -4.25
CA SER A 219 1.43 -10.56 -4.00
C SER A 219 1.71 -11.26 -2.66
N GLY A 220 2.82 -10.92 -2.02
CA GLY A 220 3.29 -11.40 -0.71
C GLY A 220 3.45 -10.26 0.31
N ASN A 221 4.42 -10.35 1.21
CA ASN A 221 4.56 -9.37 2.30
C ASN A 221 5.22 -8.06 1.82
N TYR A 222 4.82 -6.96 2.45
CA TYR A 222 5.40 -5.64 2.27
C TYR A 222 6.06 -5.15 3.56
N THR A 223 7.34 -4.78 3.48
CA THR A 223 8.09 -4.26 4.63
C THR A 223 8.87 -3.01 4.23
N GLN A 224 8.50 -1.86 4.78
CA GLN A 224 9.14 -0.58 4.47
C GLN A 224 9.83 0.03 5.68
N ASN A 225 11.11 -0.31 5.86
CA ASN A 225 11.95 0.27 6.91
C ASN A 225 12.90 1.36 6.38
N GLY A 226 12.88 1.63 5.07
CA GLY A 226 13.58 2.74 4.42
C GLY A 226 12.62 3.67 3.67
N LEU A 227 13.16 4.52 2.80
CA LEU A 227 12.37 5.48 2.01
C LEU A 227 11.75 4.80 0.80
N PHE A 228 10.45 5.03 0.57
CA PHE A 228 9.75 4.66 -0.65
C PHE A 228 8.97 5.87 -1.12
N ASP A 229 9.38 6.42 -2.25
CA ASP A 229 8.64 7.44 -2.97
C ASP A 229 7.94 6.74 -4.14
N ASP A 230 6.63 6.56 -4.07
CA ASP A 230 5.87 5.93 -5.15
C ASP A 230 5.67 6.88 -6.34
N ASN A 231 6.12 8.13 -6.25
CA ASN A 231 6.07 9.14 -7.29
C ASN A 231 4.65 9.37 -7.83
N GLY A 232 3.65 9.28 -6.94
CA GLY A 232 2.22 9.38 -7.32
C GLY A 232 1.67 8.15 -8.04
N GLY A 233 2.43 7.04 -8.04
CA GLY A 233 2.03 5.77 -8.61
C GLY A 233 1.07 4.99 -7.71
N ARG A 234 0.53 3.91 -8.27
CA ARG A 234 -0.39 3.03 -7.53
C ARG A 234 0.32 1.81 -6.97
N VAL A 235 0.15 1.58 -5.67
CA VAL A 235 0.57 0.34 -5.00
C VAL A 235 -0.61 -0.61 -4.88
N ASN A 236 -0.43 -1.81 -5.43
CA ASN A 236 -1.42 -2.88 -5.43
C ASN A 236 -0.97 -4.02 -4.52
N LEU A 237 -1.68 -4.23 -3.43
CA LEU A 237 -1.54 -5.40 -2.58
C LEU A 237 -2.46 -6.49 -3.16
N SER A 238 -1.89 -7.41 -3.95
CA SER A 238 -2.60 -8.32 -4.85
C SER A 238 -2.67 -9.78 -4.36
N GLY A 239 -2.17 -10.07 -3.17
CA GLY A 239 -1.98 -11.44 -2.69
C GLY A 239 -3.27 -12.24 -2.51
N SER A 240 -3.27 -13.49 -2.95
CA SER A 240 -4.35 -14.44 -2.66
C SER A 240 -4.23 -15.11 -1.29
N SER A 241 -3.02 -15.12 -0.74
CA SER A 241 -2.73 -15.52 0.63
C SER A 241 -2.70 -14.31 1.56
N ALA A 242 -2.70 -14.54 2.87
CA ALA A 242 -2.55 -13.47 3.85
C ALA A 242 -1.25 -12.68 3.62
N GLN A 243 -1.34 -11.36 3.62
CA GLN A 243 -0.21 -10.44 3.47
C GLN A 243 -0.04 -9.65 4.77
N THR A 244 1.20 -9.57 5.23
CA THR A 244 1.62 -8.65 6.29
C THR A 244 2.21 -7.41 5.64
N ILE A 245 1.71 -6.25 6.05
CA ILE A 245 2.15 -4.94 5.61
C ILE A 245 2.68 -4.22 6.85
N SER A 246 3.96 -3.85 6.81
CA SER A 246 4.69 -3.34 7.99
C SER A 246 5.74 -2.30 7.64
N GLY A 247 6.22 -1.59 8.65
CA GLY A 247 7.21 -0.53 8.51
C GLY A 247 6.61 0.85 8.73
N THR A 248 7.19 1.87 8.09
CA THR A 248 6.81 3.28 8.24
C THR A 248 6.16 3.79 6.97
N MET A 249 4.81 3.78 6.91
CA MET A 249 4.02 4.15 5.72
C MET A 249 3.16 5.42 5.94
N ASN A 250 3.58 6.30 6.84
CA ASN A 250 2.75 7.42 7.31
C ASN A 250 3.50 8.75 7.46
N THR A 251 4.55 8.94 6.66
CA THR A 251 5.26 10.23 6.57
C THR A 251 5.02 10.85 5.20
N THR A 252 5.34 12.13 5.04
CA THR A 252 5.20 12.86 3.76
C THR A 252 6.08 12.32 2.62
N SER A 253 6.91 11.30 2.89
CA SER A 253 7.83 10.71 1.92
C SER A 253 7.78 9.18 1.95
N THR A 254 6.83 8.60 2.68
CA THR A 254 6.69 7.15 2.80
C THR A 254 5.23 6.70 2.78
N ASP A 255 4.30 7.63 2.65
CA ASP A 255 2.90 7.36 2.39
C ASP A 255 2.71 6.76 1.00
N PHE A 256 1.53 6.18 0.79
CA PHE A 256 1.08 5.79 -0.53
C PHE A 256 0.34 6.98 -1.18
N SER A 257 0.34 7.05 -2.50
CA SER A 257 -0.59 7.86 -3.28
C SER A 257 -1.90 7.10 -3.45
N ASP A 258 -1.93 6.14 -4.37
CA ASP A 258 -3.04 5.21 -4.59
C ASP A 258 -2.74 3.86 -3.91
N LEU A 259 -3.54 3.47 -2.92
CA LEU A 259 -3.46 2.17 -2.26
C LEU A 259 -4.64 1.28 -2.64
N VAL A 260 -4.36 0.21 -3.40
CA VAL A 260 -5.36 -0.71 -3.92
C VAL A 260 -5.14 -2.12 -3.39
N MET A 261 -6.17 -2.72 -2.80
CA MET A 261 -6.11 -4.03 -2.15
C MET A 261 -7.06 -5.02 -2.84
N TYR A 262 -6.52 -6.10 -3.39
CA TYR A 262 -7.29 -7.18 -4.02
C TYR A 262 -6.65 -8.57 -3.85
N GLY A 263 -7.17 -9.58 -4.53
CA GLY A 263 -6.62 -10.95 -4.54
C GLY A 263 -7.26 -11.89 -3.52
N GLY A 264 -8.03 -11.37 -2.56
CA GLY A 264 -8.84 -12.16 -1.61
C GLY A 264 -8.15 -12.50 -0.28
N GLY A 265 -6.82 -12.61 -0.25
CA GLY A 265 -6.09 -12.83 1.01
C GLY A 265 -6.16 -11.63 1.94
N THR A 266 -6.21 -11.86 3.26
CA THR A 266 -6.26 -10.78 4.26
C THR A 266 -5.03 -9.88 4.20
N LYS A 267 -5.24 -8.56 4.09
CA LYS A 267 -4.18 -7.53 4.15
C LYS A 267 -4.08 -7.02 5.58
N THR A 268 -3.00 -7.33 6.29
CA THR A 268 -2.84 -6.95 7.70
C THR A 268 -1.83 -5.81 7.82
N PHE A 269 -2.32 -4.62 8.16
CA PHE A 269 -1.46 -3.47 8.44
C PHE A 269 -1.03 -3.49 9.91
N SER A 270 0.27 -3.68 10.14
CA SER A 270 0.84 -3.83 11.49
C SER A 270 1.21 -2.50 12.13
N ASN A 271 1.30 -1.43 11.34
CA ASN A 271 1.76 -0.10 11.72
C ASN A 271 0.88 0.96 11.07
N ASP A 272 1.10 2.21 11.45
CA ASP A 272 0.44 3.36 10.83
C ASP A 272 0.63 3.35 9.31
N VAL A 273 -0.45 3.67 8.61
CA VAL A 273 -0.49 3.75 7.15
C VAL A 273 -1.23 5.01 6.72
N SER A 274 -0.74 5.64 5.66
CA SER A 274 -1.35 6.80 5.01
C SER A 274 -1.43 6.57 3.51
N ALA A 275 -2.55 6.93 2.91
CA ALA A 275 -2.72 7.02 1.46
C ALA A 275 -3.26 8.42 1.12
N THR A 276 -2.59 9.15 0.23
CA THR A 276 -2.88 10.57 -0.03
C THR A 276 -3.99 10.78 -1.05
N ASP A 277 -4.16 9.87 -2.02
CA ASP A 277 -5.07 10.07 -3.15
C ASP A 277 -6.25 9.11 -3.17
N TYR A 278 -6.03 7.81 -2.94
CA TYR A 278 -7.13 6.84 -3.00
C TYR A 278 -6.88 5.57 -2.19
N VAL A 279 -7.94 5.06 -1.56
CA VAL A 279 -7.97 3.74 -0.93
C VAL A 279 -9.10 2.90 -1.51
N PHE A 280 -8.73 1.77 -2.11
CA PHE A 280 -9.69 0.80 -2.66
C PHE A 280 -9.54 -0.58 -2.07
N ILE A 281 -10.65 -1.14 -1.59
CA ILE A 281 -10.75 -2.53 -1.15
C ILE A 281 -11.67 -3.27 -2.12
N SER A 282 -11.10 -4.18 -2.91
CA SER A 282 -11.86 -4.98 -3.87
C SER A 282 -12.77 -5.99 -3.17
N ALA A 283 -13.88 -6.34 -3.84
CA ALA A 283 -14.73 -7.45 -3.43
C ALA A 283 -13.92 -8.74 -3.21
N GLY A 284 -14.30 -9.48 -2.17
CA GLY A 284 -13.62 -10.70 -1.73
C GLY A 284 -12.36 -10.47 -0.90
N THR A 285 -11.86 -9.24 -0.76
CA THR A 285 -10.66 -8.91 0.03
C THR A 285 -11.02 -8.48 1.44
N THR A 286 -10.26 -8.95 2.42
CA THR A 286 -10.33 -8.45 3.80
C THR A 286 -9.11 -7.59 4.11
N VAL A 287 -9.33 -6.41 4.68
CA VAL A 287 -8.29 -5.56 5.25
C VAL A 287 -8.43 -5.57 6.77
N LEU A 288 -7.34 -5.81 7.47
CA LEU A 288 -7.23 -5.63 8.91
C LEU A 288 -6.38 -4.37 9.16
N ALA A 289 -7.03 -3.32 9.65
CA ALA A 289 -6.40 -2.06 9.97
C ALA A 289 -5.59 -2.15 11.29
N PRO A 290 -4.69 -1.19 11.54
CA PRO A 290 -3.82 -1.20 12.71
C PRO A 290 -4.62 -1.18 14.04
N SER A 291 -4.18 -1.95 15.03
CA SER A 291 -4.84 -2.03 16.35
C SER A 291 -4.44 -0.92 17.32
N THR A 292 -3.25 -0.34 17.18
CA THR A 292 -2.73 0.69 18.10
C THR A 292 -2.28 1.96 17.38
N GLY A 293 -2.70 2.14 16.13
CA GLY A 293 -2.18 3.14 15.20
C GLY A 293 -3.26 3.83 14.38
N THR A 294 -2.84 4.45 13.28
CA THR A 294 -3.71 5.20 12.36
C THR A 294 -3.78 4.59 10.96
N PHE A 295 -4.96 4.63 10.36
CA PHE A 295 -5.18 4.43 8.92
C PHE A 295 -5.67 5.76 8.35
N THR A 296 -4.77 6.51 7.73
CA THR A 296 -5.04 7.87 7.22
C THR A 296 -5.36 7.84 5.73
N ILE A 297 -6.39 8.58 5.33
CA ILE A 297 -6.91 8.65 3.98
C ILE A 297 -7.03 10.12 3.60
N GLY A 298 -6.22 10.56 2.63
CA GLY A 298 -6.19 11.93 2.13
C GLY A 298 -7.16 12.20 0.97
N GLY A 299 -7.47 11.16 0.19
CA GLY A 299 -8.42 11.25 -0.92
C GLY A 299 -9.55 10.24 -0.79
N ASP A 300 -10.10 9.75 -1.89
CA ASP A 300 -11.35 8.98 -1.84
C ASP A 300 -11.17 7.60 -1.17
N TYR A 301 -12.26 7.08 -0.61
CA TYR A 301 -12.34 5.75 -0.03
C TYR A 301 -13.45 4.94 -0.69
N SER A 302 -13.14 3.71 -1.10
CA SER A 302 -14.15 2.78 -1.59
C SER A 302 -13.90 1.37 -1.09
N ASN A 303 -14.88 0.83 -0.35
CA ASN A 303 -14.81 -0.52 0.19
C ASN A 303 -15.89 -1.44 -0.39
N ASN A 304 -15.48 -2.22 -1.39
CA ASN A 304 -16.30 -3.29 -1.96
C ASN A 304 -16.02 -4.66 -1.29
N GLY A 305 -15.06 -4.73 -0.36
CA GLY A 305 -14.67 -5.92 0.39
C GLY A 305 -15.07 -5.83 1.86
N THR A 306 -14.14 -6.15 2.76
CA THR A 306 -14.32 -6.05 4.22
C THR A 306 -13.18 -5.27 4.85
N PHE A 307 -13.51 -4.24 5.64
CA PHE A 307 -12.54 -3.44 6.39
C PHE A 307 -12.68 -3.71 7.90
N THR A 308 -11.85 -4.56 8.47
CA THR A 308 -11.81 -4.79 9.91
C THR A 308 -10.98 -3.70 10.58
N ALA A 309 -11.64 -2.72 11.21
CA ALA A 309 -11.01 -1.49 11.71
C ALA A 309 -9.97 -1.67 12.85
N GLY A 310 -9.86 -2.86 13.44
CA GLY A 310 -9.02 -3.07 14.63
C GLY A 310 -9.51 -2.19 15.80
N SER A 311 -8.56 -1.67 16.59
CA SER A 311 -8.80 -0.71 17.67
C SER A 311 -8.12 0.65 17.48
N GLY A 312 -7.44 0.85 16.34
CA GLY A 312 -6.83 2.13 15.97
C GLY A 312 -7.86 3.16 15.50
N THR A 313 -7.34 4.24 14.90
CA THR A 313 -8.15 5.34 14.34
C THR A 313 -8.06 5.35 12.81
N THR A 314 -9.21 5.39 12.14
CA THR A 314 -9.26 5.78 10.73
C THR A 314 -9.42 7.29 10.64
N THR A 315 -8.62 7.96 9.83
CA THR A 315 -8.65 9.43 9.70
C THR A 315 -8.88 9.81 8.24
N PHE A 316 -9.90 10.62 7.99
CA PHE A 316 -10.12 11.29 6.70
C PHE A 316 -9.55 12.71 6.80
N ASN A 317 -8.40 12.96 6.16
CA ASN A 317 -7.61 14.20 6.31
C ASN A 317 -7.45 15.00 5.01
N GLY A 318 -8.36 14.82 4.05
CA GLY A 318 -8.26 15.51 2.76
C GLY A 318 -8.29 17.04 2.82
N THR A 319 -7.91 17.67 1.71
CA THR A 319 -7.98 19.13 1.55
C THR A 319 -8.99 19.57 0.49
N THR A 320 -9.59 18.60 -0.20
CA THR A 320 -10.63 18.78 -1.20
C THR A 320 -11.83 17.88 -0.85
N LEU A 321 -12.86 17.87 -1.70
CA LEU A 321 -13.98 16.94 -1.54
C LEU A 321 -13.44 15.51 -1.44
N GLN A 322 -13.84 14.82 -0.38
CA GLN A 322 -13.43 13.45 -0.10
C GLN A 322 -14.68 12.59 0.03
N THR A 323 -14.77 11.56 -0.81
CA THR A 323 -15.95 10.70 -0.90
C THR A 323 -15.63 9.30 -0.37
N ALA A 324 -16.45 8.83 0.54
CA ALA A 324 -16.42 7.48 1.09
C ALA A 324 -17.62 6.68 0.58
N THR A 325 -17.34 5.56 -0.08
CA THR A 325 -18.34 4.70 -0.74
C THR A 325 -18.18 3.23 -0.34
N GLY A 326 -19.19 2.42 -0.67
CA GLY A 326 -19.18 0.98 -0.41
C GLY A 326 -19.69 0.61 0.99
N THR A 327 -19.14 -0.43 1.60
CA THR A 327 -19.61 -0.96 2.88
C THR A 327 -18.83 -0.35 4.05
N MET A 328 -19.51 0.39 4.93
CA MET A 328 -18.91 1.02 6.13
C MET A 328 -19.70 0.67 7.41
N THR A 329 -20.42 -0.45 7.39
CA THR A 329 -21.24 -0.95 8.49
C THR A 329 -20.95 -2.42 8.79
N GLY A 330 -21.53 -2.95 9.86
CA GLY A 330 -21.36 -4.35 10.25
C GLY A 330 -19.90 -4.66 10.55
N THR A 331 -19.33 -5.68 9.89
CA THR A 331 -17.91 -6.02 10.02
C THR A 331 -16.98 -4.95 9.46
N SER A 332 -17.49 -4.04 8.61
CA SER A 332 -16.74 -2.90 8.07
C SER A 332 -17.01 -1.58 8.80
N ALA A 333 -17.66 -1.62 9.96
CA ALA A 333 -17.80 -0.44 10.80
C ALA A 333 -16.43 0.06 11.26
N PHE A 334 -16.25 1.38 11.29
CA PHE A 334 -15.06 1.99 11.86
C PHE A 334 -15.05 1.82 13.38
N ASN A 335 -13.87 1.65 13.97
CA ASN A 335 -13.75 1.62 15.43
C ASN A 335 -13.73 3.05 15.98
N ASN A 336 -12.61 3.75 15.78
CA ASN A 336 -12.51 5.19 15.94
C ASN A 336 -12.41 5.83 14.55
N LEU A 337 -13.15 6.90 14.33
CA LEU A 337 -13.18 7.65 13.09
C LEU A 337 -12.97 9.13 13.38
N GLU A 338 -11.95 9.73 12.78
CA GLU A 338 -11.64 11.14 12.90
C GLU A 338 -11.71 11.84 11.54
N LEU A 339 -12.40 12.97 11.49
CA LEU A 339 -12.47 13.83 10.31
C LEU A 339 -11.65 15.10 10.57
N THR A 340 -10.53 15.22 9.88
CA THR A 340 -9.67 16.41 9.86
C THR A 340 -9.67 17.09 8.49
N ASN A 341 -10.45 16.57 7.54
CA ASN A 341 -10.60 17.17 6.23
C ASN A 341 -11.05 18.63 6.33
N THR A 342 -10.34 19.52 5.63
CA THR A 342 -10.57 20.98 5.67
C THR A 342 -11.68 21.46 4.74
N ALA A 343 -12.21 20.58 3.90
CA ALA A 343 -13.28 20.81 2.94
C ALA A 343 -14.52 19.96 3.29
N THR A 344 -14.98 19.12 2.36
CA THR A 344 -16.18 18.29 2.50
C THR A 344 -15.81 16.81 2.58
N THR A 345 -16.35 16.10 3.57
CA THR A 345 -16.35 14.64 3.64
C THR A 345 -17.75 14.12 3.39
N THR A 346 -17.93 13.33 2.34
CA THR A 346 -19.21 12.74 1.95
C THR A 346 -19.20 11.24 2.17
N PHE A 347 -20.12 10.72 2.97
CA PHE A 347 -20.42 9.30 3.10
C PHE A 347 -21.63 8.96 2.25
N SER A 348 -21.42 8.35 1.07
CA SER A 348 -22.49 8.05 0.10
C SER A 348 -23.27 6.76 0.42
N THR A 349 -23.01 6.15 1.56
CA THR A 349 -23.70 4.95 2.07
C THR A 349 -23.78 5.03 3.60
N PRO A 350 -24.63 4.20 4.25
CA PRO A 350 -24.64 4.09 5.71
C PRO A 350 -23.23 3.90 6.29
N VAL A 351 -22.93 4.58 7.40
CA VAL A 351 -21.66 4.45 8.14
C VAL A 351 -21.93 4.13 9.61
N SER A 352 -21.14 3.23 10.19
CA SER A 352 -21.20 2.91 11.61
C SER A 352 -19.84 3.12 12.27
N VAL A 353 -19.83 3.76 13.44
CA VAL A 353 -18.65 4.00 14.26
C VAL A 353 -18.87 3.41 15.65
N THR A 354 -18.13 2.36 15.98
CA THR A 354 -18.41 1.54 17.18
C THR A 354 -17.81 2.10 18.47
N SER A 355 -16.85 3.02 18.38
CA SER A 355 -16.22 3.65 19.55
C SER A 355 -16.36 5.18 19.49
N HIS A 356 -15.38 5.91 18.94
CA HIS A 356 -15.38 7.38 18.94
C HIS A 356 -15.44 7.95 17.53
N PHE A 357 -16.40 8.83 17.28
CA PHE A 357 -16.43 9.72 16.12
C PHE A 357 -16.01 11.13 16.53
N VAL A 358 -15.02 11.70 15.84
CA VAL A 358 -14.49 13.04 16.15
C VAL A 358 -14.40 13.87 14.88
N ALA A 359 -14.97 15.08 14.91
CA ALA A 359 -14.81 16.07 13.85
C ALA A 359 -14.68 17.47 14.48
N LEU A 360 -13.50 18.07 14.38
CA LEU A 360 -13.15 19.33 15.06
C LEU A 360 -12.62 20.40 14.12
N GLN A 361 -12.57 20.12 12.82
CA GLN A 361 -12.05 21.05 11.82
C GLN A 361 -13.10 22.13 11.52
N PRO A 362 -12.90 23.40 11.94
CA PRO A 362 -13.89 24.45 11.73
C PRO A 362 -14.13 24.70 10.22
N ASN A 363 -15.35 25.13 9.86
CA ASN A 363 -15.82 25.32 8.47
C ASN A 363 -15.85 24.07 7.58
N SER A 364 -15.56 22.87 8.11
CA SER A 364 -15.71 21.63 7.35
C SER A 364 -17.19 21.27 7.13
N VAL A 365 -17.44 20.42 6.13
CA VAL A 365 -18.77 19.90 5.81
C VAL A 365 -18.76 18.38 5.91
N ILE A 366 -19.70 17.82 6.65
CA ILE A 366 -19.96 16.39 6.75
C ILE A 366 -21.29 16.12 6.05
N VAL A 367 -21.26 15.28 5.03
CA VAL A 367 -22.44 14.90 4.24
C VAL A 367 -22.72 13.42 4.46
N PHE A 368 -23.94 13.09 4.88
CA PHE A 368 -24.40 11.71 5.03
C PHE A 368 -25.44 11.35 3.96
N ALA A 369 -25.46 10.09 3.55
CA ALA A 369 -26.41 9.60 2.56
C ALA A 369 -27.88 9.79 3.00
N ASP A 370 -28.71 10.25 2.06
CA ASP A 370 -30.14 10.40 2.23
C ASP A 370 -30.80 9.03 2.46
N ASN A 371 -31.87 9.02 3.28
CA ASN A 371 -32.60 7.79 3.60
C ASN A 371 -31.72 6.65 4.17
N ALA A 372 -30.51 6.96 4.62
CA ALA A 372 -29.56 6.05 5.23
C ALA A 372 -29.33 6.42 6.71
N THR A 373 -28.89 5.43 7.49
CA THR A 373 -28.59 5.61 8.91
C THR A 373 -27.08 5.62 9.13
N THR A 374 -26.59 6.75 9.66
CA THR A 374 -25.28 6.85 10.30
C THR A 374 -25.43 6.52 11.77
N THR A 375 -24.74 5.49 12.26
CA THR A 375 -24.77 5.09 13.68
C THR A 375 -23.44 5.41 14.36
N LEU A 376 -23.49 6.27 15.37
CA LEU A 376 -22.32 6.64 16.18
C LEU A 376 -22.53 6.14 17.62
N ASN A 377 -21.53 5.46 18.18
CA ASN A 377 -21.55 5.15 19.62
C ASN A 377 -21.33 6.43 20.43
N THR A 378 -20.09 6.94 20.42
CA THR A 378 -19.81 8.26 20.98
C THR A 378 -19.42 9.23 19.88
N ALA A 379 -19.76 10.51 20.04
CA ALA A 379 -19.53 11.51 19.01
C ALA A 379 -19.16 12.87 19.60
N ARG A 380 -18.10 13.49 19.07
CA ARG A 380 -17.74 14.88 19.35
C ARG A 380 -17.60 15.62 18.02
N ILE A 381 -18.57 16.47 17.71
CA ILE A 381 -18.57 17.32 16.52
C ILE A 381 -18.61 18.75 17.02
N SER A 382 -17.54 19.50 16.81
CA SER A 382 -17.45 20.84 17.39
C SER A 382 -16.70 21.79 16.48
N GLY A 383 -17.42 22.78 15.95
CA GLY A 383 -16.82 23.90 15.25
C GLY A 383 -16.31 24.97 16.22
N THR A 384 -16.23 26.20 15.74
CA THR A 384 -15.99 27.37 16.60
C THR A 384 -16.99 28.47 16.25
N ALA A 385 -17.18 29.45 17.13
CA ALA A 385 -18.11 30.54 16.89
C ALA A 385 -17.82 31.24 15.54
N GLY A 386 -18.83 31.29 14.66
CA GLY A 386 -18.71 31.87 13.32
C GLY A 386 -17.97 31.01 12.30
N ASN A 387 -17.57 29.79 12.68
CA ASN A 387 -16.95 28.79 11.81
C ASN A 387 -17.53 27.41 12.13
N GLU A 388 -18.84 27.29 11.99
CA GLU A 388 -19.60 26.09 12.31
C GLU A 388 -19.21 24.91 11.41
N ILE A 389 -19.30 23.69 11.95
CA ILE A 389 -19.21 22.47 11.13
C ILE A 389 -20.59 22.18 10.54
N LYS A 390 -20.67 22.01 9.23
CA LYS A 390 -21.93 21.75 8.55
C LYS A 390 -22.23 20.25 8.54
N ILE A 391 -23.43 19.87 8.96
CA ILE A 391 -23.99 18.53 8.79
C ILE A 391 -25.10 18.62 7.73
N ARG A 392 -25.02 17.81 6.68
CA ARG A 392 -25.93 17.81 5.53
C ARG A 392 -26.34 16.40 5.13
N SER A 393 -27.47 16.31 4.45
CA SER A 393 -27.79 15.17 3.58
C SER A 393 -27.14 15.34 2.20
N ASP A 394 -26.87 14.25 1.48
CA ASP A 394 -26.37 14.30 0.10
C ASP A 394 -27.47 14.62 -0.93
N VAL A 395 -28.74 14.56 -0.54
CA VAL A 395 -29.89 14.98 -1.34
C VAL A 395 -30.66 16.10 -0.61
N ASP A 396 -30.73 17.27 -1.26
CA ASP A 396 -31.44 18.45 -0.74
C ASP A 396 -32.93 18.16 -0.47
N GLY A 397 -33.38 18.50 0.73
CA GLY A 397 -34.75 18.28 1.18
C GLY A 397 -35.10 16.83 1.55
N GLN A 398 -34.14 15.89 1.50
CA GLN A 398 -34.31 14.53 2.00
C GLN A 398 -33.43 14.30 3.21
N ALA A 399 -34.00 13.88 4.33
CA ALA A 399 -33.23 13.73 5.56
C ALA A 399 -32.30 12.51 5.53
N SER A 400 -31.06 12.70 5.98
CA SER A 400 -30.18 11.63 6.43
C SER A 400 -30.45 11.31 7.90
N THR A 401 -30.35 10.04 8.31
CA THR A 401 -30.57 9.65 9.71
C THR A 401 -29.25 9.65 10.48
N LEU A 402 -29.19 10.40 11.59
CA LEU A 402 -28.09 10.36 12.54
C LEU A 402 -28.56 9.68 13.84
N ASP A 403 -28.04 8.50 14.13
CA ASP A 403 -28.32 7.74 15.33
C ASP A 403 -27.11 7.75 16.27
N VAL A 404 -27.22 8.48 17.38
CA VAL A 404 -26.17 8.55 18.39
C VAL A 404 -26.59 7.75 19.61
N THR A 405 -25.98 6.59 19.80
CA THR A 405 -26.42 5.57 20.77
C THR A 405 -25.80 5.74 22.16
N GLY A 406 -24.67 6.46 22.25
CA GLY A 406 -23.95 6.75 23.48
C GLY A 406 -23.84 8.27 23.75
N SER A 407 -22.80 8.68 24.48
CA SER A 407 -22.59 10.08 24.84
C SER A 407 -22.10 10.92 23.66
N TYR A 408 -22.56 12.16 23.57
CA TYR A 408 -22.11 13.11 22.56
C TYR A 408 -21.92 14.54 23.07
N SER A 409 -21.15 15.32 22.32
CA SER A 409 -20.97 16.77 22.48
C SER A 409 -21.02 17.42 21.10
N PHE A 410 -22.08 18.18 20.84
CA PHE A 410 -22.35 18.86 19.59
C PHE A 410 -22.45 20.36 19.84
N ASP A 411 -21.50 21.11 19.28
CA ASP A 411 -21.31 22.53 19.56
C ASP A 411 -20.89 23.27 18.28
N PHE A 412 -21.43 24.46 18.01
CA PHE A 412 -21.09 25.23 16.82
C PHE A 412 -21.27 24.41 15.53
N LEU A 413 -22.46 23.84 15.36
CA LEU A 413 -22.87 23.12 14.17
C LEU A 413 -23.83 23.97 13.34
N ASP A 414 -23.89 23.69 12.05
CA ASP A 414 -24.98 24.10 11.17
C ASP A 414 -25.58 22.82 10.60
N VAL A 415 -26.80 22.47 11.00
CA VAL A 415 -27.43 21.19 10.66
C VAL A 415 -28.59 21.42 9.72
N GLN A 416 -28.67 20.67 8.62
CA GLN A 416 -29.78 20.72 7.67
C GLN A 416 -30.08 19.31 7.14
N ASP A 417 -31.37 19.04 6.90
CA ASP A 417 -31.88 17.77 6.37
C ASP A 417 -31.39 16.55 7.20
N SER A 418 -31.62 16.59 8.50
CA SER A 418 -31.20 15.53 9.43
C SER A 418 -32.34 15.01 10.33
N TYR A 419 -32.45 13.68 10.40
CA TYR A 419 -33.37 12.96 11.28
C TYR A 419 -32.61 12.35 12.47
N GLY A 420 -32.78 12.93 13.66
CA GLY A 420 -32.08 12.53 14.88
C GLY A 420 -32.85 11.60 15.84
N CYS A 421 -34.06 11.13 15.50
CA CYS A 421 -34.92 10.46 16.48
C CYS A 421 -34.53 9.05 16.97
N PRO A 422 -33.74 8.19 16.27
CA PRO A 422 -33.66 6.75 16.60
C PRO A 422 -33.32 6.43 18.07
N SER A 423 -32.38 7.16 18.67
CA SER A 423 -31.99 7.03 20.08
C SER A 423 -32.50 8.16 20.99
N GLY A 424 -33.43 8.98 20.48
CA GLY A 424 -33.97 10.17 21.15
C GLY A 424 -33.48 11.48 20.56
N THR A 425 -34.08 12.60 20.96
CA THR A 425 -33.74 13.93 20.43
C THR A 425 -32.27 14.27 20.64
N ILE A 426 -31.59 14.66 19.55
CA ILE A 426 -30.21 15.14 19.58
C ILE A 426 -30.19 16.62 19.96
N THR A 427 -29.32 17.01 20.89
CA THR A 427 -29.15 18.41 21.29
C THR A 427 -27.84 18.98 20.77
N ALA A 428 -27.88 20.13 20.09
CA ALA A 428 -26.68 20.85 19.64
C ALA A 428 -26.66 22.27 20.23
N TYR A 429 -25.56 22.61 20.92
CA TYR A 429 -25.41 23.89 21.60
C TYR A 429 -24.72 24.91 20.70
N SER A 430 -25.03 26.19 20.89
CA SER A 430 -24.40 27.29 20.13
C SER A 430 -24.38 27.03 18.62
N SER A 431 -25.45 26.42 18.11
CA SER A 431 -25.53 25.85 16.77
C SER A 431 -26.69 26.46 16.00
N ILE A 432 -26.61 26.40 14.67
CA ILE A 432 -27.57 26.90 13.71
C ILE A 432 -28.50 25.75 13.32
N GLU A 433 -29.81 25.99 13.43
CA GLU A 433 -30.84 25.13 12.88
C GLU A 433 -31.14 25.53 11.43
N GLY A 434 -30.68 24.71 10.48
CA GLY A 434 -31.12 24.76 9.09
C GLY A 434 -32.50 24.13 8.88
N THR A 435 -32.94 24.04 7.63
CA THR A 435 -34.24 23.43 7.29
C THR A 435 -34.22 21.90 7.37
N GLY A 436 -35.40 21.27 7.41
CA GLY A 436 -35.51 19.81 7.22
C GLY A 436 -35.05 18.94 8.39
N ASN A 437 -34.79 19.53 9.56
CA ASN A 437 -34.37 18.78 10.74
C ASN A 437 -35.57 18.20 11.51
N THR A 438 -35.42 17.00 12.05
CA THR A 438 -36.43 16.33 12.90
C THR A 438 -35.75 15.67 14.10
N CYS A 439 -36.34 15.82 15.30
CA CYS A 439 -35.76 15.39 16.58
C CYS A 439 -34.37 15.98 16.85
N TRP A 440 -34.21 17.24 16.51
CA TRP A 440 -33.10 18.07 16.96
C TRP A 440 -33.61 19.12 17.95
N SER A 441 -32.76 19.48 18.90
CA SER A 441 -32.96 20.56 19.85
C SER A 441 -31.76 21.49 19.76
N PHE A 442 -32.01 22.78 19.58
CA PHE A 442 -30.99 23.82 19.50
C PHE A 442 -31.20 24.82 20.64
N PRO A 443 -30.68 24.56 21.85
CA PRO A 443 -30.92 25.42 22.99
C PRO A 443 -30.30 26.81 22.76
N ALA A 444 -31.11 27.85 22.92
CA ALA A 444 -30.66 29.24 22.81
C ALA A 444 -29.57 29.57 23.84
N VAL A 445 -28.58 30.36 23.42
CA VAL A 445 -27.58 30.94 24.33
C VAL A 445 -28.15 32.26 24.86
N THR A 446 -28.51 32.32 26.14
CA THR A 446 -28.96 33.57 26.77
C THR A 446 -27.74 34.45 27.07
N SER A 447 -27.61 35.58 26.37
CA SER A 447 -26.54 36.56 26.63
C SER A 447 -27.07 37.87 27.21
N ILE A 448 -26.34 38.45 28.17
CA ILE A 448 -26.55 39.81 28.67
C ILE A 448 -25.43 40.68 28.10
N ASN A 449 -25.74 41.56 27.16
CA ASN A 449 -24.76 42.46 26.55
C ASN A 449 -25.07 43.93 26.89
N SER A 450 -24.03 44.75 27.01
CA SER A 450 -24.13 46.20 27.17
C SER A 450 -23.12 46.85 26.24
N SER A 451 -23.52 47.87 25.47
CA SER A 451 -22.65 48.59 24.53
C SER A 451 -21.63 49.52 25.23
N VAL A 452 -21.77 49.71 26.54
CA VAL A 452 -20.87 50.48 27.41
C VAL A 452 -20.70 49.75 28.74
N GLU A 453 -19.56 49.95 29.41
CA GLU A 453 -19.37 49.50 30.78
C GLU A 453 -20.25 50.36 31.71
N ASN A 454 -21.39 49.81 32.13
CA ASN A 454 -22.35 50.53 32.97
C ASN A 454 -21.97 50.36 34.45
N HIS A 455 -21.57 51.46 35.08
CA HIS A 455 -21.26 51.50 36.51
C HIS A 455 -22.44 52.05 37.32
N PHE A 456 -22.74 51.39 38.45
CA PHE A 456 -23.73 51.86 39.42
C PHE A 456 -23.02 52.42 40.66
N TYR A 457 -23.07 53.74 40.87
CA TYR A 457 -22.45 54.41 42.01
C TYR A 457 -23.50 54.86 43.03
N VAL A 458 -23.25 54.58 44.32
CA VAL A 458 -24.11 55.05 45.42
C VAL A 458 -23.88 56.55 45.65
N GLY A 459 -24.96 57.35 45.63
CA GLY A 459 -24.94 58.77 46.01
C GLY A 459 -24.49 59.75 44.92
N GLN A 460 -24.29 59.29 43.68
CA GLN A 460 -24.10 60.18 42.52
C GLN A 460 -25.44 60.70 41.99
N ALA A 461 -25.42 61.82 41.28
CA ALA A 461 -26.61 62.36 40.63
C ALA A 461 -27.17 61.35 39.61
N THR A 462 -28.50 61.25 39.51
CA THR A 462 -29.18 60.36 38.56
C THR A 462 -28.77 60.69 37.13
N THR A 463 -27.95 59.84 36.53
CA THR A 463 -27.70 59.84 35.09
C THR A 463 -28.62 58.80 34.45
N THR A 464 -29.30 59.18 33.37
CA THR A 464 -30.05 58.24 32.54
C THR A 464 -29.04 57.26 31.94
N LEU A 465 -29.15 55.97 32.26
CA LEU A 465 -28.36 54.93 31.62
C LEU A 465 -28.87 54.71 30.19
N ASP A 466 -27.97 54.38 29.27
CA ASP A 466 -28.38 53.82 27.99
C ASP A 466 -29.13 52.50 28.21
N THR A 467 -29.98 52.13 27.24
CA THR A 467 -30.85 50.95 27.38
C THR A 467 -30.00 49.68 27.53
N ILE A 468 -30.10 49.00 28.68
CA ILE A 468 -29.64 47.60 28.80
C ILE A 468 -30.66 46.76 28.04
N THR A 469 -30.30 46.32 26.84
CA THR A 469 -31.19 45.50 26.01
C THR A 469 -30.95 44.03 26.32
N VAL A 470 -32.00 43.35 26.78
CA VAL A 470 -32.07 41.89 26.76
C VAL A 470 -32.79 41.53 25.47
N THR A 471 -32.04 41.14 24.45
CA THR A 471 -32.61 40.66 23.19
C THR A 471 -32.67 39.14 23.20
N GLU A 472 -33.74 38.61 22.61
CA GLU A 472 -33.77 37.22 22.14
C GLU A 472 -32.60 37.06 21.16
N GLY A 473 -31.72 36.09 21.42
CA GLY A 473 -30.80 35.59 20.39
C GLY A 473 -31.59 34.74 19.40
N GLU A 474 -31.06 34.54 18.19
CA GLU A 474 -31.64 33.57 17.26
C GLU A 474 -31.77 32.19 17.95
N GLY A 475 -32.94 31.55 17.85
CA GLY A 475 -33.14 30.18 18.37
C GLY A 475 -34.11 29.96 19.55
N GLY A 476 -35.07 30.86 19.82
CA GLY A 476 -36.33 30.46 20.49
C GLY A 476 -36.29 30.16 22.00
N GLY A 477 -35.39 30.79 22.76
CA GLY A 477 -35.43 30.77 24.22
C GLY A 477 -36.27 31.91 24.80
N ASP A 478 -37.59 31.77 24.83
CA ASP A 478 -38.48 32.81 25.37
C ASP A 478 -38.23 33.03 26.87
N ILE A 479 -38.09 34.30 27.30
CA ILE A 479 -38.35 34.69 28.69
C ILE A 479 -39.86 34.62 28.89
N THR A 480 -40.34 33.43 29.25
CA THR A 480 -41.76 33.18 29.51
C THR A 480 -42.14 33.56 30.93
N SER A 481 -43.44 33.66 31.23
CA SER A 481 -43.94 33.77 32.61
C SER A 481 -43.55 32.58 33.51
N SER A 482 -43.10 31.47 32.92
CA SER A 482 -42.61 30.28 33.62
C SER A 482 -41.13 30.37 34.02
N ASN A 483 -40.33 31.24 33.38
CA ASN A 483 -38.89 31.34 33.58
C ASN A 483 -38.48 32.77 33.94
N ASN A 484 -37.82 32.97 35.08
CA ASN A 484 -37.37 34.31 35.51
C ASN A 484 -35.94 34.59 35.07
N ILE A 485 -35.63 35.83 34.66
CA ILE A 485 -34.25 36.33 34.67
C ILE A 485 -33.79 36.38 36.13
N ARG A 486 -32.68 35.71 36.46
CA ARG A 486 -32.02 35.82 37.77
C ARG A 486 -30.70 36.55 37.60
N ILE A 487 -30.61 37.74 38.20
CA ILE A 487 -29.34 38.49 38.35
C ILE A 487 -28.85 38.24 39.78
N ALA A 488 -27.76 37.49 39.92
CA ALA A 488 -27.09 37.31 41.20
C ALA A 488 -25.97 38.35 41.32
N ILE A 489 -26.05 39.21 42.33
CA ILE A 489 -25.03 40.20 42.66
C ILE A 489 -24.40 39.74 43.98
N ASP A 490 -23.08 39.54 44.00
CA ASP A 490 -22.37 39.21 45.24
C ASP A 490 -22.32 40.46 46.13
N THR A 491 -23.20 40.52 47.14
CA THR A 491 -23.36 41.69 48.00
C THR A 491 -22.48 41.64 49.25
N ALA A 492 -21.31 40.99 49.20
CA ALA A 492 -20.44 40.90 50.38
C ALA A 492 -20.10 42.26 51.03
N THR A 493 -20.31 43.41 50.35
CA THR A 493 -19.99 44.74 50.90
C THR A 493 -20.97 45.89 50.62
N THR A 494 -22.14 45.71 49.99
CA THR A 494 -23.10 46.84 49.79
C THR A 494 -24.58 46.49 49.94
N SER A 495 -25.33 47.39 50.59
CA SER A 495 -26.78 47.34 50.74
C SER A 495 -27.48 47.78 49.44
N PHE A 496 -27.95 46.83 48.64
CA PHE A 496 -28.84 47.11 47.50
C PHE A 496 -30.29 47.21 47.99
N LYS A 497 -30.98 48.32 47.70
CA LYS A 497 -32.40 48.53 48.05
C LYS A 497 -33.21 48.59 46.76
N PHE A 498 -34.05 47.58 46.51
CA PHE A 498 -35.12 47.72 45.49
C PHE A 498 -36.22 48.58 46.11
N ASP A 499 -36.43 49.78 45.57
CA ASP A 499 -37.59 50.58 45.94
C ASP A 499 -38.81 50.03 45.21
N LYS A 500 -39.87 49.70 45.96
CA LYS A 500 -41.09 49.11 45.42
C LYS A 500 -42.28 49.96 45.85
N ASP A 501 -42.24 51.25 45.54
CA ASP A 501 -43.35 52.15 45.81
C ASP A 501 -43.88 52.79 44.52
N ALA A 502 -45.01 52.27 44.05
CA ALA A 502 -46.06 53.09 43.48
C ALA A 502 -47.40 52.44 43.85
N THR A 503 -47.95 52.91 44.96
CA THR A 503 -49.36 52.79 45.31
C THR A 503 -50.24 53.21 44.13
N LEU A 504 -51.17 52.33 43.75
CA LEU A 504 -52.29 52.65 42.87
C LEU A 504 -53.16 53.73 43.54
N SER A 505 -53.36 54.86 42.86
CA SER A 505 -54.48 55.78 43.06
C SER A 505 -55.49 55.60 41.95
#